data_AF-A0A661M1L4-F1
#
_entry.id   AF-A0A661M1L4-F1
#
_cell.length_a   1.000
_cell.length_b   1.000
_cell.length_c   1.000
_cell.angle_alpha   90.00
_cell.angle_beta   90.00
_cell.angle_gamma   90.00
#
_symmetry.space_group_name_H-M   'P 1'
#
loop_
_entity.id
_entity.type
_entity.pdbx_description
1 polymer ?
#
loop_
_entity_poly.entity_id
_entity_poly.type
_entity_poly.pdbx_seq_one_letter_code
_entity_poly.pdbx_strand_id
1 'polypeptide(L)'
;LMWQKCTMGQSYNPDTNGCDGVASVHTWKSALDACESLELAGFKDWRLPNRNELQSIVDYSLREPSIDLTYFPGTQSQFYWSATTMESYPSYAWGVDFYYGYVPGKDKSKIMYLYARAVRSPQSAVLGDADHDSDVDGKDLSGLASALSTGNYDPAFDLNHDDQLNELDVEIFAENFGIN
;
A
#
# COMPACT_ATOMS: atom_id res chain seq x y z
N LEU A 1 -6.96 -5.32 7.74
CA LEU A 1 -5.58 -4.99 7.33
C LEU A 1 -4.61 -5.39 8.43
N MET A 2 -3.42 -5.86 8.06
CA MET A 2 -2.29 -6.08 8.95
C MET A 2 -1.15 -5.19 8.49
N TRP A 3 -0.51 -4.49 9.44
CA TRP A 3 0.53 -3.51 9.16
C TRP A 3 1.90 -3.99 9.59
N GLN A 4 2.91 -3.62 8.83
CA GLN A 4 4.28 -3.66 9.29
C GLN A 4 4.42 -2.71 10.49
N LYS A 5 4.89 -3.21 11.64
CA LYS A 5 5.08 -2.40 12.87
C LYS A 5 6.19 -1.36 12.75
N CYS A 6 7.29 -1.69 12.08
CA CYS A 6 8.43 -0.80 11.91
C CYS A 6 8.47 -0.17 10.53
N THR A 7 9.15 0.97 10.38
CA THR A 7 9.40 1.54 9.06
C THR A 7 10.30 0.60 8.24
N MET A 8 10.11 0.55 6.92
CA MET A 8 10.95 -0.26 6.03
C MET A 8 12.44 -0.06 6.32
N GLY A 9 13.19 -1.16 6.44
CA GLY A 9 14.62 -1.16 6.83
C GLY A 9 14.89 -1.39 8.32
N GLN A 10 13.88 -1.23 9.18
CA GLN A 10 13.96 -1.57 10.60
C GLN A 10 13.36 -2.95 10.90
N SER A 11 13.73 -3.52 12.04
CA SER A 11 13.22 -4.81 12.53
C SER A 11 12.54 -4.64 13.89
N TYR A 12 11.38 -5.27 14.07
CA TYR A 12 10.65 -5.21 15.33
C TYR A 12 11.37 -6.00 16.43
N ASN A 13 11.55 -5.37 17.58
CA ASN A 13 12.12 -5.97 18.79
C ASN A 13 11.01 -6.16 19.84
N PRO A 14 10.63 -7.41 20.17
CA PRO A 14 9.57 -7.69 21.12
C PRO A 14 9.95 -7.35 22.57
N ASP A 15 11.23 -7.36 22.93
CA ASP A 15 11.68 -7.11 24.30
C ASP A 15 11.55 -5.63 24.69
N THR A 16 11.71 -4.74 23.71
CA THR A 16 11.61 -3.29 23.90
C THR A 16 10.29 -2.70 23.39
N ASN A 17 9.45 -3.51 22.75
CA ASN A 17 8.32 -3.06 21.92
C ASN A 17 8.76 -1.95 20.93
N GLY A 18 9.97 -2.09 20.39
CA GLY A 18 10.66 -1.09 19.59
C GLY A 18 11.03 -1.56 18.19
N CYS A 19 11.74 -0.70 17.47
CA CYS A 19 12.27 -1.00 16.14
C CYS A 19 13.78 -0.76 16.13
N ASP A 20 14.55 -1.82 15.91
CA ASP A 20 16.00 -1.78 15.80
C ASP A 20 16.43 -1.55 14.34
N GLY A 21 17.66 -1.06 14.16
CA GLY A 21 18.20 -0.73 12.85
C GLY A 21 17.81 0.67 12.36
N VAL A 22 18.02 0.92 11.07
CA VAL A 22 17.85 2.25 10.47
C VAL A 22 16.71 2.20 9.45
N ALA A 23 15.80 3.16 9.53
CA ALA A 23 14.76 3.32 8.53
C ALA A 23 15.40 3.63 7.16
N SER A 24 15.06 2.81 6.18
CA SER A 24 15.49 2.96 4.79
C SER A 24 14.58 3.91 4.04
N VAL A 25 15.17 4.63 3.09
CA VAL A 25 14.46 5.57 2.23
C VAL A 25 14.50 5.09 0.79
N HIS A 26 13.43 5.36 0.06
CA HIS A 26 13.12 4.76 -1.23
C HIS A 26 12.62 5.81 -2.21
N THR A 27 12.96 5.61 -3.48
CA THR A 27 12.16 6.21 -4.56
C THR A 27 10.75 5.64 -4.53
N TRP A 28 9.78 6.31 -5.15
CA TRP A 28 8.41 5.78 -5.17
C TRP A 28 8.34 4.37 -5.78
N LYS A 29 9.02 4.14 -6.91
CA LYS A 29 9.07 2.80 -7.53
C LYS A 29 9.78 1.79 -6.66
N SER A 30 10.94 2.12 -6.08
CA SER A 30 11.63 1.17 -5.20
C SER A 30 10.87 0.91 -3.89
N ALA A 31 9.99 1.81 -3.45
CA ALA A 31 9.12 1.59 -2.30
C ALA A 31 8.03 0.55 -2.60
N LEU A 32 7.44 0.58 -3.80
CA LEU A 32 6.53 -0.47 -4.27
C LEU A 32 7.23 -1.82 -4.27
N ASP A 33 8.35 -1.90 -5.00
CA ASP A 33 9.12 -3.14 -5.17
C ASP A 33 9.62 -3.70 -3.82
N ALA A 34 10.04 -2.82 -2.90
CA ALA A 34 10.50 -3.22 -1.58
C ALA A 34 9.38 -3.75 -0.69
N CYS A 35 8.14 -3.25 -0.84
CA CYS A 35 7.01 -3.79 -0.09
C CYS A 35 6.52 -5.11 -0.69
N GLU A 36 6.45 -5.22 -2.03
CA GLU A 36 6.05 -6.45 -2.75
C GLU A 36 7.03 -7.61 -2.53
N SER A 37 8.32 -7.31 -2.37
CA SER A 37 9.35 -8.32 -2.07
C SER A 37 9.53 -8.61 -0.57
N LEU A 38 8.76 -7.96 0.31
CA LEU A 38 8.90 -8.13 1.74
C LEU A 38 8.39 -9.50 2.18
N GLU A 39 9.26 -10.27 2.83
CA GLU A 39 8.86 -11.47 3.58
C GLU A 39 8.93 -11.17 5.07
N LEU A 40 7.76 -11.05 5.72
CA LEU A 40 7.67 -10.67 7.12
C LEU A 40 6.58 -11.46 7.84
N ALA A 41 6.91 -11.95 9.04
CA ALA A 41 6.01 -12.72 9.90
C ALA A 41 5.38 -13.95 9.21
N GLY A 42 6.09 -14.56 8.26
CA GLY A 42 5.63 -15.72 7.49
C GLY A 42 4.75 -15.38 6.28
N PHE A 43 4.59 -14.09 5.97
CA PHE A 43 3.75 -13.59 4.88
C PHE A 43 4.60 -12.91 3.79
N LYS A 44 4.13 -13.00 2.54
CA LYS A 44 4.79 -12.47 1.33
C LYS A 44 3.88 -11.59 0.46
N ASP A 45 2.64 -11.39 0.90
CA ASP A 45 1.58 -10.60 0.26
C ASP A 45 1.56 -9.16 0.79
N TRP A 46 2.74 -8.62 1.07
CA TRP A 46 2.91 -7.26 1.55
C TRP A 46 2.90 -6.30 0.36
N ARG A 47 2.32 -5.12 0.56
CA ARG A 47 2.27 -4.07 -0.46
C ARG A 47 2.45 -2.69 0.16
N LEU A 48 2.75 -1.71 -0.68
CA LEU A 48 2.67 -0.32 -0.28
C LEU A 48 1.18 0.05 -0.07
N PRO A 49 0.81 0.75 1.02
CA PRO A 49 -0.57 1.15 1.27
C PRO A 49 -1.03 2.20 0.27
N ASN A 50 -2.33 2.24 -0.01
CA ASN A 50 -2.91 3.39 -0.70
C ASN A 50 -2.98 4.61 0.25
N ARG A 51 -3.32 5.77 -0.31
CA ARG A 51 -3.37 7.05 0.40
C ARG A 51 -4.32 7.00 1.59
N ASN A 52 -5.51 6.40 1.41
CA ASN A 52 -6.55 6.40 2.44
C ASN A 52 -6.16 5.46 3.59
N GLU A 53 -5.57 4.31 3.29
CA GLU A 53 -5.03 3.39 4.29
C GLU A 53 -3.91 4.05 5.10
N LEU A 54 -2.94 4.69 4.44
CA LEU A 54 -1.85 5.36 5.13
C LEU A 54 -2.33 6.58 5.94
N GLN A 55 -3.34 7.29 5.45
CA GLN A 55 -3.98 8.37 6.20
C GLN A 55 -4.76 7.84 7.42
N SER A 56 -5.35 6.65 7.33
CA SER A 56 -6.16 6.07 8.42
C SER A 56 -5.38 5.79 9.71
N ILE A 57 -4.04 5.70 9.62
CA ILE A 57 -3.16 5.51 10.77
C ILE A 57 -2.61 6.84 11.34
N VAL A 58 -3.03 7.99 10.83
CA VAL A 58 -2.68 9.30 11.38
C VAL A 58 -3.48 9.58 12.65
N ASP A 59 -2.79 9.98 13.71
CA ASP A 59 -3.43 10.56 14.89
C ASP A 59 -3.27 12.08 14.87
N TYR A 60 -4.35 12.77 14.51
CA TYR A 60 -4.38 14.24 14.41
C TYR A 60 -4.32 14.97 15.77
N SER A 61 -4.39 14.25 16.88
CA SER A 61 -4.14 14.82 18.22
C SER A 61 -2.65 14.87 18.57
N LEU A 62 -1.82 14.15 17.81
CA LEU A 62 -0.38 14.05 17.99
C LEU A 62 0.38 14.84 16.92
N ARG A 63 1.66 15.11 17.21
CA ARG A 63 2.59 15.81 16.32
C ARG A 63 3.99 15.28 16.60
N GLU A 64 4.82 15.18 15.56
CA GLU A 64 6.23 14.82 15.67
C GLU A 64 6.52 13.48 16.39
N PRO A 65 6.02 12.33 15.91
CA PRO A 65 5.13 12.15 14.75
C PRO A 65 3.64 12.06 15.13
N SER A 66 2.77 12.35 14.17
CA SER A 66 1.30 12.30 14.27
C SER A 66 0.75 10.88 14.08
N ILE A 67 1.20 9.94 14.92
CA ILE A 67 0.83 8.51 14.88
C ILE A 67 1.05 7.88 16.26
N ASP A 68 0.28 6.84 16.60
CA ASP A 68 0.49 6.09 17.83
C ASP A 68 1.78 5.24 17.78
N LEU A 69 2.84 5.73 18.43
CA LEU A 69 4.13 5.07 18.53
C LEU A 69 4.11 3.77 19.34
N THR A 70 3.04 3.47 20.07
CA THR A 70 2.85 2.18 20.76
C THR A 70 2.62 1.07 19.75
N TYR A 71 1.88 1.35 18.68
CA TYR A 71 1.58 0.40 17.59
C TYR A 71 2.58 0.50 16.44
N PHE A 72 3.07 1.71 16.15
CA PHE A 72 4.01 2.00 15.07
C PHE A 72 5.33 2.57 15.59
N PRO A 73 6.09 1.80 16.39
CA PRO A 73 7.37 2.25 16.91
C PRO A 73 8.36 2.57 15.77
N GLY A 74 9.34 3.42 16.06
CA GLY A 74 10.38 3.78 15.09
C GLY A 74 9.90 4.64 13.91
N THR A 75 8.63 5.09 13.90
CA THR A 75 8.12 5.96 12.83
C THR A 75 8.91 7.27 12.77
N GLN A 76 9.50 7.52 11.61
CA GLN A 76 10.15 8.79 11.29
C GLN A 76 9.08 9.89 11.13
N SER A 77 9.30 11.05 11.74
CA SER A 77 8.42 12.23 11.62
C SER A 77 8.63 12.96 10.27
N GLN A 78 8.44 12.23 9.17
CA GLN A 78 8.66 12.69 7.80
C GLN A 78 7.62 12.06 6.85
N PHE A 79 7.79 12.28 5.55
CA PHE A 79 6.92 11.77 4.50
C PHE A 79 7.09 10.26 4.25
N TYR A 80 5.95 9.59 4.09
CA TYR A 80 5.83 8.18 3.70
C TYR A 80 5.06 8.08 2.39
N TRP A 81 5.61 7.33 1.44
CA TRP A 81 4.95 7.06 0.16
C TRP A 81 3.67 6.25 0.35
N SER A 82 2.67 6.56 -0.47
CA SER A 82 1.55 5.64 -0.75
C SER A 82 1.63 5.15 -2.20
N ALA A 83 0.92 4.07 -2.52
CA ALA A 83 0.77 3.53 -3.87
C ALA A 83 -0.09 4.42 -4.79
N THR A 84 -0.85 5.36 -4.22
CA THR A 84 -1.81 6.18 -4.97
C THR A 84 -1.13 7.25 -5.83
N THR A 85 -1.39 7.20 -7.13
CA THR A 85 -1.00 8.26 -8.08
C THR A 85 -1.99 9.44 -7.99
N MET A 86 -1.49 10.67 -8.17
CA MET A 86 -2.38 11.84 -8.24
C MET A 86 -3.05 11.92 -9.61
N GLU A 87 -4.38 11.85 -9.65
CA GLU A 87 -5.17 11.94 -10.89
C GLU A 87 -4.86 13.21 -11.69
N SER A 88 -4.84 14.37 -11.03
CA SER A 88 -4.58 15.65 -11.69
C SER A 88 -3.12 15.85 -12.13
N TYR A 89 -2.20 15.06 -11.57
CA TYR A 89 -0.76 15.14 -11.86
C TYR A 89 -0.15 13.73 -11.84
N PRO A 90 -0.29 12.93 -12.91
CA PRO A 90 0.13 11.51 -12.89
C PRO A 90 1.63 11.26 -12.63
N SER A 91 2.47 12.29 -12.78
CA SER A 91 3.87 12.23 -12.37
C SER A 91 4.08 12.33 -10.85
N TYR A 92 3.02 12.52 -10.06
CA TYR A 92 3.06 12.63 -8.60
C TYR A 92 2.34 11.44 -7.95
N ALA A 93 2.77 11.09 -6.75
CA ALA A 93 2.07 10.17 -5.86
C ALA A 93 1.73 10.88 -4.55
N TRP A 94 0.61 10.50 -3.97
CA TRP A 94 0.25 10.91 -2.62
C TRP A 94 1.15 10.20 -1.59
N GLY A 95 1.20 10.77 -0.40
CA GLY A 95 1.73 10.12 0.77
C GLY A 95 1.38 10.92 2.02
N VAL A 96 1.83 10.46 3.17
CA VAL A 96 1.53 11.09 4.46
C VAL A 96 2.81 11.64 5.07
N ASP A 97 2.79 12.92 5.43
CA ASP A 97 3.81 13.54 6.26
C ASP A 97 3.41 13.43 7.73
N PHE A 98 4.05 12.50 8.45
CA PHE A 98 3.77 12.26 9.86
C PHE A 98 4.27 13.38 10.78
N TYR A 99 4.86 14.47 10.30
CA TYR A 99 5.15 15.60 11.17
C TYR A 99 3.85 16.25 11.70
N TYR A 100 2.87 16.46 10.81
CA TYR A 100 1.54 17.05 11.12
C TYR A 100 0.34 16.19 10.67
N GLY A 101 0.57 15.07 9.99
CA GLY A 101 -0.49 14.24 9.43
C GLY A 101 -1.05 14.74 8.10
N TYR A 102 -0.29 15.57 7.38
CA TYR A 102 -0.69 16.08 6.08
C TYR A 102 -0.59 15.00 5.01
N VAL A 103 -1.42 15.12 3.98
CA VAL A 103 -1.43 14.19 2.85
C VAL A 103 -1.01 14.91 1.56
N PRO A 104 0.28 15.28 1.38
CA PRO A 104 0.71 15.98 0.17
C PRO A 104 1.05 15.03 -0.98
N GLY A 105 1.11 15.58 -2.19
CA GLY A 105 1.70 14.91 -3.35
C GLY A 105 3.19 15.18 -3.48
N LYS A 106 3.95 14.19 -3.95
CA LYS A 106 5.37 14.33 -4.33
C LYS A 106 5.61 13.73 -5.70
N ASP A 107 6.49 14.37 -6.45
CA ASP A 107 6.87 13.98 -7.82
C ASP A 107 7.62 12.63 -7.79
N LYS A 108 7.08 11.62 -8.46
CA LYS A 108 7.63 10.27 -8.61
C LYS A 108 8.87 10.23 -9.51
N SER A 109 9.00 11.19 -10.44
CA SER A 109 10.08 11.24 -11.44
C SER A 109 11.36 11.86 -10.88
N LYS A 110 11.26 12.62 -9.80
CA LYS A 110 12.43 13.11 -9.06
C LYS A 110 12.97 11.98 -8.22
N ILE A 111 14.31 11.89 -8.16
CA ILE A 111 15.01 10.98 -7.25
C ILE A 111 14.85 11.51 -5.82
N MET A 112 13.66 11.35 -5.26
CA MET A 112 13.33 11.61 -3.86
C MET A 112 13.39 10.29 -3.11
N TYR A 113 14.15 10.26 -2.03
CA TYR A 113 14.22 9.10 -1.14
C TYR A 113 13.41 9.40 0.11
N LEU A 114 12.25 8.75 0.25
CA LEU A 114 11.32 8.92 1.38
C LEU A 114 10.94 7.56 1.97
N TYR A 115 10.28 7.54 3.11
CA TYR A 115 10.02 6.29 3.82
C TYR A 115 8.84 5.52 3.24
N ALA A 116 8.77 4.24 3.60
CA ALA A 116 7.66 3.36 3.27
C ALA A 116 7.34 2.49 4.49
N ARG A 117 6.09 2.03 4.54
CA ARG A 117 5.60 1.08 5.53
C ARG A 117 4.63 0.16 4.82
N ALA A 118 4.86 -1.14 4.90
CA ALA A 118 4.02 -2.10 4.20
C ALA A 118 2.71 -2.37 4.96
N VAL A 119 1.67 -2.68 4.19
CA VAL A 119 0.38 -3.21 4.67
C VAL A 119 0.07 -4.49 3.90
N ARG A 120 -0.74 -5.36 4.49
CA ARG A 120 -1.35 -6.49 3.80
C ARG A 120 -2.82 -6.63 4.19
N SER A 121 -3.60 -7.22 3.31
CA SER A 121 -4.95 -7.68 3.62
C SER A 121 -4.89 -9.12 4.16
N PRO A 122 -5.84 -9.56 5.00
CA PRO A 122 -5.90 -10.96 5.41
C PRO A 122 -5.95 -11.87 4.17
N GLN A 123 -5.08 -12.86 4.14
CA GLN A 123 -4.96 -13.87 3.07
C GLN A 123 -6.28 -14.62 2.88
N SER A 124 -7.06 -14.16 1.91
CA SER A 124 -8.12 -14.95 1.26
C SER A 124 -8.41 -14.47 -0.17
N ALA A 125 -7.76 -13.41 -0.66
CA ALA A 125 -7.93 -12.97 -2.03
C ALA A 125 -6.89 -13.69 -2.89
N VAL A 126 -7.33 -14.68 -3.67
CA VAL A 126 -6.59 -15.00 -4.90
C VAL A 126 -6.56 -13.71 -5.72
N LEU A 127 -5.42 -13.36 -6.32
CA LEU A 127 -5.31 -12.06 -7.00
C LEU A 127 -6.24 -12.08 -8.22
N GLY A 128 -7.28 -11.23 -8.22
CA GLY A 128 -8.35 -11.29 -9.22
C GLY A 128 -9.63 -12.03 -8.75
N ASP A 129 -9.63 -12.66 -7.57
CA ASP A 129 -10.81 -13.24 -6.93
C ASP A 129 -11.54 -12.14 -6.14
N ALA A 130 -12.51 -11.54 -6.81
CA ALA A 130 -13.30 -10.44 -6.28
C ALA A 130 -14.52 -10.96 -5.51
N ASP A 131 -15.06 -12.12 -5.86
CA ASP A 131 -16.21 -12.71 -5.16
C ASP A 131 -15.83 -13.52 -3.91
N HIS A 132 -14.53 -13.67 -3.65
CA HIS A 132 -13.89 -14.35 -2.52
C HIS A 132 -14.24 -15.83 -2.43
N ASP A 133 -14.47 -16.50 -3.56
CA ASP A 133 -14.76 -17.93 -3.60
C ASP A 133 -13.50 -18.82 -3.74
N SER A 134 -12.32 -18.19 -3.72
CA SER A 134 -11.00 -18.82 -3.79
C SER A 134 -10.61 -19.36 -5.17
N ASP A 135 -11.28 -18.94 -6.25
CA ASP A 135 -10.81 -19.10 -7.61
C ASP A 135 -10.89 -17.78 -8.40
N VAL A 136 -10.27 -17.74 -9.60
CA VAL A 136 -10.39 -16.60 -10.52
C VAL A 136 -11.09 -17.10 -11.77
N ASP A 137 -12.38 -16.82 -11.87
CA ASP A 137 -13.26 -17.39 -12.88
C ASP A 137 -14.11 -16.35 -13.63
N GLY A 138 -15.11 -16.85 -14.36
CA GLY A 138 -16.01 -16.00 -15.15
C GLY A 138 -16.85 -15.02 -14.31
N LYS A 139 -17.04 -15.28 -13.00
CA LYS A 139 -17.76 -14.41 -12.09
C LYS A 139 -16.92 -13.18 -11.76
N ASP A 140 -15.63 -13.34 -11.50
CA ASP A 140 -14.73 -12.20 -11.30
C ASP A 140 -14.58 -11.38 -12.57
N LEU A 141 -14.47 -12.04 -13.73
CA LEU A 141 -14.41 -11.35 -15.03
C LEU A 141 -15.68 -10.53 -15.29
N SER A 142 -16.85 -11.07 -14.93
CA SER A 142 -18.11 -10.34 -15.04
C SER A 142 -18.14 -9.13 -14.11
N GLY A 143 -17.58 -9.25 -12.91
CA GLY A 143 -17.43 -8.16 -11.95
C GLY A 143 -16.51 -7.06 -12.48
N LEU A 144 -15.32 -7.43 -12.96
CA LEU A 144 -14.33 -6.53 -13.56
C LEU A 144 -14.92 -5.79 -14.78
N ALA A 145 -15.59 -6.52 -15.68
CA ALA A 145 -16.26 -5.92 -16.84
C ALA A 145 -17.39 -4.95 -16.44
N SER A 146 -18.14 -5.27 -15.39
CA SER A 146 -19.17 -4.39 -14.83
C SER A 146 -18.56 -3.12 -14.25
N ALA A 147 -17.50 -3.24 -13.45
CA ALA A 147 -16.81 -2.09 -12.85
C ALA A 147 -16.21 -1.16 -13.94
N LEU A 148 -15.55 -1.74 -14.95
CA LEU A 148 -15.00 -0.99 -16.09
C LEU A 148 -16.10 -0.30 -16.94
N SER A 149 -17.21 -0.98 -17.20
CA SER A 149 -18.29 -0.45 -18.05
C SER A 149 -19.14 0.62 -17.37
N THR A 150 -19.29 0.55 -16.05
CA THR A 150 -20.02 1.55 -15.26
C THR A 150 -19.16 2.76 -14.90
N GLY A 151 -17.83 2.64 -14.99
CA GLY A 151 -16.89 3.66 -14.54
C GLY A 151 -16.90 3.86 -13.02
N ASN A 152 -17.51 2.93 -12.28
CA ASN A 152 -17.49 2.95 -10.82
C ASN A 152 -16.20 2.26 -10.36
N TYR A 153 -15.34 3.02 -9.69
CA TYR A 153 -14.21 2.45 -8.98
C TYR A 153 -14.70 1.46 -7.94
N ASP A 154 -14.22 0.22 -8.04
CA ASP A 154 -14.43 -0.84 -7.08
C ASP A 154 -13.05 -1.37 -6.66
N PRO A 155 -12.66 -1.20 -5.38
CA PRO A 155 -11.34 -1.59 -4.89
C PRO A 155 -11.09 -3.09 -4.94
N ALA A 156 -12.11 -3.92 -5.15
CA ALA A 156 -11.93 -5.36 -5.39
C ALA A 156 -11.28 -5.66 -6.74
N PHE A 157 -11.39 -4.74 -7.71
CA PHE A 157 -10.85 -4.89 -9.07
C PHE A 157 -9.63 -4.00 -9.33
N ASP A 158 -9.24 -3.16 -8.38
CA ASP A 158 -7.98 -2.40 -8.37
C ASP A 158 -6.85 -3.33 -7.89
N LEU A 159 -6.40 -4.20 -8.80
CA LEU A 159 -5.46 -5.28 -8.51
C LEU A 159 -4.03 -4.78 -8.37
N ASN A 160 -3.71 -3.61 -8.94
CA ASN A 160 -2.43 -2.95 -8.74
C ASN A 160 -2.42 -1.96 -7.56
N HIS A 161 -3.59 -1.71 -6.95
CA HIS A 161 -3.81 -0.84 -5.79
C HIS A 161 -3.38 0.63 -6.00
N ASP A 162 -3.59 1.17 -7.20
CA ASP A 162 -3.25 2.57 -7.55
C ASP A 162 -4.44 3.55 -7.44
N ASP A 163 -5.56 3.08 -6.86
CA ASP A 163 -6.85 3.75 -6.77
C ASP A 163 -7.46 4.11 -8.13
N GLN A 164 -7.06 3.40 -9.19
CA GLN A 164 -7.67 3.48 -10.50
C GLN A 164 -8.11 2.08 -10.94
N LEU A 165 -9.06 2.05 -11.88
CA LEU A 165 -9.47 0.82 -12.54
C LEU A 165 -9.19 0.99 -14.03
N ASN A 166 -8.08 0.43 -14.49
CA ASN A 166 -7.55 0.68 -15.83
C ASN A 166 -6.91 -0.58 -16.47
N GLU A 167 -6.19 -0.38 -17.58
CA GLU A 167 -5.58 -1.47 -18.35
C GLU A 167 -4.58 -2.30 -17.53
N LEU A 168 -3.91 -1.71 -16.54
CA LEU A 168 -2.96 -2.42 -15.67
C LEU A 168 -3.67 -3.44 -14.77
N ASP A 169 -4.89 -3.15 -14.32
CA ASP A 169 -5.69 -4.12 -13.56
C ASP A 169 -6.15 -5.27 -14.44
N VAL A 170 -6.48 -4.98 -15.70
CA VAL A 170 -6.86 -5.99 -16.69
C VAL A 170 -5.69 -6.91 -17.02
N GLU A 171 -4.47 -6.37 -17.14
CA GLU A 171 -3.25 -7.16 -17.34
C GLU A 171 -3.02 -8.14 -16.18
N ILE A 172 -3.09 -7.64 -14.95
CA ILE A 172 -2.93 -8.48 -13.74
C ILE A 172 -4.04 -9.53 -13.66
N PHE A 173 -5.29 -9.16 -13.94
CA PHE A 173 -6.40 -10.09 -13.94
C PHE A 173 -6.19 -11.21 -14.97
N ALA A 174 -5.76 -10.87 -16.19
CA ALA A 174 -5.52 -11.83 -17.26
C ALA A 174 -4.39 -12.82 -16.93
N GLU A 175 -3.37 -12.39 -16.17
CA GLU A 175 -2.31 -13.28 -15.68
C GLU A 175 -2.81 -14.32 -14.68
N ASN A 176 -3.91 -14.05 -13.98
CA ASN A 176 -4.45 -14.90 -12.92
C ASN A 176 -5.71 -15.68 -13.32
N PHE A 177 -6.30 -15.39 -14.47
CA PHE A 177 -7.55 -16.01 -14.92
C PHE A 177 -7.40 -17.53 -15.16
N GLY A 178 -8.23 -18.34 -14.49
CA GLY A 178 -8.27 -19.78 -14.66
C GLY A 178 -7.16 -20.57 -13.94
N ILE A 179 -6.40 -19.92 -13.05
CA ILE A 179 -5.48 -20.62 -12.13
C ILE A 179 -6.34 -21.38 -11.11
N ASN A 180 -6.26 -22.73 -11.13
CA ASN A 180 -6.89 -23.64 -10.16
C ASN A 180 -5.84 -24.35 -9.32
#